data_AF-A0A8S9YR06-F1
#
_entry.id   AF-A0A8S9YR06-F1
#
_cell.length_a   1.000
_cell.length_b   1.000
_cell.length_c   1.000
_cell.angle_alpha   90.00
_cell.angle_beta   90.00
_cell.angle_gamma   90.00
#
_symmetry.space_group_name_H-M   'P 1'
#
loop_
_entity.id
_entity.type
_entity.pdbx_description
1 polymer ?
#
loop_
_entity_poly.entity_id
_entity_poly.type
_entity_poly.pdbx_seq_one_letter_code
_entity_poly.pdbx_strand_id
1 'polypeptide(L)'
;MHFAGALLQEIAAEGLEGVTLENLWKYLANEDSKFSLGIDQHTKHFIWKTIISMKCLQFYVNPLPDGYTGPFDRRLWLVDNDSGLFYEVPIGFQPRKFHSTEDPLEVGSCPFYTQRVDVTDEVRSSNRFHDLENVISKWGDRLVIVASQKERQKLLLGDRCHPGDLSVGSYMILEAIAR
;
A
#
# COMPACT_ATOMS: atom_id res chain seq x y z
N MET A 1 -19.24 -5.01 -4.28
CA MET A 1 -18.35 -4.22 -3.39
C MET A 1 -18.37 -2.78 -3.89
N HIS A 2 -18.49 -1.78 -3.01
CA HIS A 2 -18.55 -0.37 -3.43
C HIS A 2 -17.16 0.09 -3.91
N PHE A 3 -17.09 0.87 -5.00
CA PHE A 3 -15.84 1.36 -5.62
C PHE A 3 -14.82 1.89 -4.60
N ALA A 4 -15.23 2.81 -3.73
CA ALA A 4 -14.35 3.39 -2.71
C ALA A 4 -13.86 2.37 -1.68
N GLY A 5 -14.64 1.30 -1.44
CA GLY A 5 -14.25 0.23 -0.53
C GLY A 5 -13.17 -0.66 -1.13
N ALA A 6 -13.27 -1.02 -2.41
CA ALA A 6 -12.23 -1.78 -3.11
C ALA A 6 -10.91 -0.98 -3.14
N LEU A 7 -10.99 0.31 -3.44
CA LEU A 7 -9.85 1.23 -3.42
C LEU A 7 -9.19 1.32 -2.03
N LEU A 8 -10.00 1.47 -0.97
CA LEU A 8 -9.50 1.50 0.40
C LEU A 8 -8.81 0.19 0.78
N GLN A 9 -9.34 -0.96 0.33
CA GLN A 9 -8.75 -2.26 0.61
C GLN A 9 -7.35 -2.40 0.00
N GLU A 10 -7.16 -2.01 -1.27
CA GLU A 10 -5.83 -2.06 -1.88
C GLU A 10 -4.82 -1.14 -1.19
N ILE A 11 -5.25 0.08 -0.80
CA ILE A 11 -4.38 1.02 -0.08
C ILE A 11 -4.06 0.50 1.34
N ALA A 12 -5.04 -0.09 2.02
CA ALA A 12 -4.86 -0.65 3.36
C ALA A 12 -4.00 -1.92 3.36
N ALA A 13 -4.00 -2.70 2.28
CA ALA A 13 -3.21 -3.92 2.12
C ALA A 13 -1.70 -3.63 2.10
N GLU A 14 -1.30 -2.43 1.67
CA GLU A 14 0.12 -2.04 1.65
C GLU A 14 0.70 -1.77 3.05
N GLY A 15 -0.16 -1.69 4.07
CA GLY A 15 0.27 -1.51 5.43
C GLY A 15 0.78 -0.09 5.73
N LEU A 16 1.63 0.02 6.75
CA LEU A 16 2.16 1.31 7.21
C LEU A 16 3.18 1.95 6.25
N GLU A 17 3.83 1.14 5.41
CA GLU A 17 4.77 1.61 4.38
C GLU A 17 4.08 2.53 3.38
N GLY A 18 2.83 2.19 3.04
CA GLY A 18 1.96 2.96 2.14
C GLY A 18 2.24 2.67 0.67
N VAL A 19 1.24 2.93 -0.16
CA VAL A 19 1.27 2.63 -1.59
C VAL A 19 1.61 3.86 -2.43
N THR A 20 2.50 3.71 -3.40
CA THR A 20 2.73 4.74 -4.42
C THR A 20 1.59 4.75 -5.44
N LEU A 21 1.39 5.87 -6.15
CA LEU A 21 0.38 5.93 -7.21
C LEU A 21 0.67 4.90 -8.31
N GLU A 22 1.93 4.78 -8.73
CA GLU A 22 2.43 3.79 -9.70
C GLU A 22 2.03 2.36 -9.32
N ASN A 23 2.27 1.95 -8.07
CA ASN A 23 1.93 0.60 -7.60
C ASN A 23 0.42 0.41 -7.44
N LEU A 24 -0.30 1.43 -6.97
CA LEU A 24 -1.75 1.38 -6.87
C LEU A 24 -2.39 1.14 -8.25
N TRP A 25 -1.88 1.74 -9.31
CA TRP A 25 -2.37 1.47 -10.67
C TRP A 25 -2.16 0.02 -11.09
N LYS A 26 -1.01 -0.57 -10.76
CA LYS A 26 -0.72 -1.98 -11.03
C LYS A 26 -1.66 -2.90 -10.27
N TYR A 27 -1.95 -2.59 -9.00
CA TYR A 27 -2.85 -3.39 -8.18
C TYR A 27 -4.29 -3.33 -8.69
N LEU A 28 -4.79 -2.13 -9.00
CA LEU A 28 -6.16 -1.97 -9.51
C LEU A 28 -6.35 -2.54 -10.93
N ALA A 29 -5.28 -2.64 -11.72
CA ALA A 29 -5.31 -3.25 -13.05
C ALA A 29 -5.14 -4.79 -13.03
N ASN A 30 -4.77 -5.38 -11.88
CA ASN A 30 -4.60 -6.82 -11.75
C ASN A 30 -5.96 -7.53 -11.83
N GLU A 31 -6.01 -8.65 -12.55
CA GLU A 31 -7.22 -9.49 -12.69
C GLU A 31 -7.75 -10.03 -11.35
N ASP A 32 -6.87 -10.24 -10.37
CA ASP A 32 -7.25 -10.66 -9.01
C ASP A 32 -7.91 -9.51 -8.21
N SER A 33 -7.79 -8.26 -8.67
CA SER A 33 -8.45 -7.13 -8.02
C SER A 33 -9.95 -7.15 -8.30
N LYS A 34 -10.75 -6.83 -7.27
CA LYS A 34 -12.21 -6.68 -7.40
C LYS A 34 -12.60 -5.34 -8.04
N PHE A 35 -11.63 -4.62 -8.59
CA PHE A 35 -11.82 -3.32 -9.19
C PHE A 35 -12.26 -3.45 -10.64
N SER A 36 -13.43 -2.89 -10.97
CA SER A 36 -14.10 -3.17 -12.25
C SER A 36 -13.90 -2.09 -13.32
N LEU A 37 -13.14 -1.02 -13.04
CA LEU A 37 -12.91 0.07 -13.99
C LEU A 37 -11.51 -0.05 -14.61
N GLY A 38 -11.40 0.25 -15.89
CA GLY A 38 -10.11 0.34 -16.57
C GLY A 38 -9.25 1.46 -16.00
N ILE A 39 -7.92 1.28 -15.98
CA ILE A 39 -6.97 2.23 -15.38
C ILE A 39 -6.41 3.19 -16.44
N ASP A 40 -7.31 3.82 -17.20
CA ASP A 40 -6.97 4.89 -18.13
C ASP A 40 -6.73 6.23 -17.39
N GLN A 41 -6.26 7.24 -18.13
CA GLN A 41 -5.89 8.55 -17.58
C GLN A 41 -7.06 9.27 -16.89
N HIS A 42 -8.27 9.22 -17.45
CA HIS A 42 -9.44 9.84 -16.84
C HIS A 42 -9.84 9.11 -15.57
N THR A 43 -9.80 7.78 -15.60
CA THR A 43 -10.10 6.96 -14.43
C THR A 43 -9.08 7.17 -13.30
N LYS A 44 -7.79 7.25 -13.60
CA LYS A 44 -6.74 7.58 -12.61
C LYS A 44 -7.00 8.93 -11.93
N HIS A 45 -7.36 9.95 -12.70
CA HIS A 45 -7.67 11.27 -12.17
C HIS A 45 -8.95 11.26 -11.30
N PHE A 46 -9.97 10.48 -11.69
CA PHE A 46 -11.17 10.28 -10.89
C PHE A 46 -10.88 9.53 -9.57
N ILE A 47 -10.09 8.46 -9.62
CA ILE A 47 -9.61 7.73 -8.44
C ILE A 47 -8.86 8.68 -7.52
N TRP A 48 -7.92 9.48 -8.05
CA TRP A 48 -7.16 10.45 -7.27
C TRP A 48 -8.05 11.45 -6.51
N LYS A 49 -9.04 12.04 -7.18
CA LYS A 49 -10.02 12.93 -6.52
C LYS A 49 -10.80 12.21 -5.41
N THR A 50 -11.13 10.94 -5.62
CA THR A 50 -11.76 10.12 -4.58
C THR A 50 -10.83 9.93 -3.39
N ILE A 51 -9.57 9.55 -3.62
CA ILE A 51 -8.54 9.35 -2.59
C ILE A 51 -8.36 10.60 -1.72
N ILE A 52 -8.23 11.78 -2.32
CA ILE A 52 -8.06 13.05 -1.59
C ILE A 52 -9.22 13.30 -0.61
N SER A 53 -10.44 12.97 -1.05
CA SER A 53 -11.66 13.17 -0.25
C SER A 53 -11.81 12.19 0.92
N MET A 54 -11.08 11.06 0.92
CA MET A 54 -11.17 10.03 1.95
C MET A 54 -10.37 10.43 3.19
N LYS A 55 -11.07 10.85 4.25
CA LYS A 55 -10.45 11.33 5.51
C LYS A 55 -9.61 10.28 6.24
N CYS A 56 -9.88 9.00 6.01
CA CYS A 56 -9.12 7.90 6.59
C CYS A 56 -7.77 7.63 5.88
N LEU A 57 -7.43 8.41 4.86
CA LEU A 57 -6.14 8.32 4.18
C LEU A 57 -5.23 9.48 4.58
N GLN A 58 -3.92 9.21 4.62
CA GLN A 58 -2.86 10.19 4.86
C GLN A 58 -1.83 10.08 3.73
N PHE A 59 -1.11 11.17 3.50
CA PHE A 59 -0.16 11.30 2.39
C PHE A 59 1.21 11.64 2.95
N TYR A 60 2.21 10.84 2.58
CA TYR A 60 3.58 11.05 3.02
C TYR A 60 4.52 11.09 1.83
N VAL A 61 5.60 11.87 1.97
CA VAL A 61 6.70 11.89 1.00
C VAL A 61 7.90 11.21 1.64
N ASN A 62 8.28 10.07 1.09
CA ASN A 62 9.48 9.35 1.51
C ASN A 62 10.75 10.08 1.03
N PRO A 63 11.88 9.95 1.77
CA PRO A 63 13.13 10.59 1.39
C PRO A 63 13.65 10.07 0.04
N LEU A 64 13.43 8.79 -0.24
CA LEU A 64 13.82 8.09 -1.46
C LEU A 64 12.61 7.37 -2.07
N PRO A 65 12.58 7.15 -3.40
CA PRO A 65 11.59 6.28 -4.02
C PRO A 65 11.66 4.88 -3.42
N ASP A 66 10.52 4.19 -3.45
CA ASP A 66 10.46 2.81 -3.00
C ASP A 66 11.42 1.93 -3.82
N GLY A 67 12.24 1.13 -3.12
CA GLY A 67 13.17 0.17 -3.71
C GLY A 67 12.53 -1.21 -3.91
N TYR A 68 11.21 -1.33 -3.70
CA TYR A 68 10.47 -2.58 -3.78
C TYR A 68 10.65 -3.26 -5.14
N THR A 69 11.15 -4.49 -5.08
CA THR A 69 11.46 -5.32 -6.27
C THR A 69 10.24 -6.02 -6.86
N GLY A 70 9.05 -5.73 -6.36
CA GLY A 70 7.78 -6.34 -6.78
C GLY A 70 7.29 -7.42 -5.81
N PRO A 71 6.00 -7.81 -5.93
CA PRO A 71 5.38 -8.78 -5.05
C PRO A 71 5.96 -10.18 -5.19
N PHE A 72 5.96 -10.91 -4.06
CA PHE A 72 6.16 -12.35 -4.06
C PHE A 72 4.93 -13.02 -4.68
N ASP A 73 5.05 -13.54 -5.90
CA ASP A 73 3.98 -14.32 -6.52
C ASP A 73 4.24 -15.82 -6.33
N ARG A 74 3.58 -16.38 -5.32
CA ARG A 74 3.66 -17.81 -5.00
C ARG A 74 3.20 -18.71 -6.15
N ARG A 75 2.36 -18.25 -7.08
CA ARG A 75 1.90 -19.08 -8.20
C ARG A 75 2.97 -19.16 -9.28
N LEU A 76 3.60 -18.03 -9.57
CA LEU A 76 4.67 -17.97 -10.58
C LEU A 76 5.94 -18.68 -10.14
N TRP A 77 6.24 -18.69 -8.84
CA TRP A 77 7.51 -19.22 -8.34
C TRP A 77 7.40 -20.65 -7.83
N LEU A 78 6.19 -21.24 -7.85
CA LEU A 78 5.99 -22.64 -7.51
C LEU A 78 6.43 -23.51 -8.69
N VAL A 79 7.51 -24.26 -8.49
CA VAL A 79 8.04 -25.20 -9.46
C VAL A 79 7.67 -26.61 -9.02
N ASP A 80 7.06 -27.36 -9.93
CA ASP A 80 6.77 -28.78 -9.77
C ASP A 80 7.56 -29.54 -10.82
N ASN A 81 8.52 -30.36 -10.38
CA ASN A 81 9.34 -31.19 -11.25
C ASN A 81 9.68 -32.52 -10.56
N ASP A 82 10.54 -33.33 -11.21
CA ASP A 82 10.93 -34.65 -10.70
C ASP A 82 11.57 -34.63 -9.29
N SER A 83 12.01 -33.47 -8.81
CA SER A 83 12.57 -33.27 -7.46
C SER A 83 11.51 -32.90 -6.41
N GLY A 84 10.25 -32.75 -6.82
CA GLY A 84 9.11 -32.38 -5.98
C GLY A 84 8.66 -30.92 -6.18
N LEU A 85 7.83 -30.47 -5.23
CA LEU A 85 7.17 -29.16 -5.26
C LEU A 85 7.92 -28.17 -4.36
N PHE A 86 8.49 -27.12 -4.93
CA PHE A 86 9.24 -26.11 -4.18
C PHE A 86 9.14 -24.71 -4.81
N TYR A 87 9.55 -23.67 -4.07
CA TYR A 87 9.59 -22.30 -4.58
C TYR A 87 10.98 -21.96 -5.14
N GLU A 88 11.05 -21.54 -6.40
CA GLU A 88 12.28 -21.00 -7.00
C GLU A 88 12.26 -19.47 -6.94
N VAL A 89 13.10 -18.91 -6.07
CA VAL A 89 13.18 -17.45 -5.87
C VAL A 89 13.90 -16.82 -7.06
N PRO A 90 13.32 -15.82 -7.76
CA PRO A 90 13.97 -15.16 -8.88
C PRO A 90 15.31 -14.55 -8.49
N ILE A 91 16.26 -14.63 -9.43
CA ILE A 91 17.56 -13.98 -9.29
C ILE A 91 17.34 -12.48 -9.06
N GLY A 92 17.87 -11.97 -7.95
CA GLY A 92 17.74 -10.56 -7.58
C GLY A 92 16.53 -10.21 -6.72
N PHE A 93 15.66 -11.17 -6.38
CA PHE A 93 14.59 -10.92 -5.41
C PHE A 93 15.17 -10.49 -4.06
N GLN A 94 14.70 -9.36 -3.56
CA GLN A 94 15.04 -8.87 -2.23
C GLN A 94 13.81 -9.03 -1.33
N PRO A 95 13.85 -9.91 -0.31
CA PRO A 95 12.72 -10.07 0.58
C PRO A 95 12.42 -8.77 1.32
N ARG A 96 11.13 -8.48 1.53
CA ARG A 96 10.70 -7.33 2.31
C ARG A 96 11.33 -7.39 3.69
N LYS A 97 12.04 -6.32 4.07
CA LYS A 97 12.59 -6.17 5.42
C LYS A 97 11.55 -5.55 6.31
N PHE A 98 11.40 -6.08 7.52
CA PHE A 98 10.47 -5.55 8.51
C PHE A 98 11.14 -4.48 9.36
N HIS A 99 10.51 -3.30 9.41
CA HIS A 99 10.97 -2.14 10.15
C HIS A 99 9.85 -1.66 11.08
N SER A 100 9.81 -2.18 12.29
CA SER A 100 8.81 -1.77 13.28
C SER A 100 9.00 -0.31 13.68
N THR A 101 7.89 0.34 13.99
CA THR A 101 7.85 1.66 14.63
C THR A 101 8.08 1.56 16.13
N GLU A 102 8.57 2.64 16.73
CA GLU A 102 8.60 2.81 18.20
C GLU A 102 7.33 3.52 18.72
N ASP A 103 6.42 3.89 17.82
CA ASP A 103 5.20 4.63 18.14
C ASP A 103 4.12 3.70 18.71
N PRO A 104 3.63 3.94 19.94
CA PRO A 104 2.60 3.08 20.54
C PRO A 104 1.24 3.17 19.85
N LEU A 105 0.99 4.19 19.03
CA LEU A 105 -0.27 4.41 18.33
C LEU A 105 -0.28 3.84 16.90
N GLU A 106 0.89 3.54 16.34
CA GLU A 106 1.06 3.04 14.98
C GLU A 106 1.83 1.72 15.01
N VAL A 107 1.21 0.65 14.54
CA VAL A 107 1.78 -0.70 14.38
C VAL A 107 1.87 -1.01 12.89
N GLY A 108 3.03 -1.47 12.45
CA GLY A 108 3.27 -1.90 11.07
C GLY A 108 4.75 -1.81 10.71
N SER A 109 5.07 -2.11 9.46
CA SER A 109 6.43 -1.99 8.94
C SER A 109 6.58 -0.74 8.08
N CYS A 110 7.55 0.12 8.39
CA CYS A 110 7.91 1.25 7.52
C CYS A 110 9.38 1.68 7.75
N PRO A 111 10.28 1.52 6.77
CA PRO A 111 11.68 1.90 6.91
C PRO A 111 11.89 3.42 7.06
N PHE A 112 10.95 4.22 6.54
CA PHE A 112 11.04 5.68 6.54
C PHE A 112 10.11 6.36 7.55
N TYR A 113 9.58 5.62 8.54
CA TYR A 113 8.55 6.14 9.45
C TYR A 113 8.90 7.50 10.06
N THR A 114 10.14 7.66 10.52
CA THR A 114 10.64 8.90 11.15
C THR A 114 11.22 9.91 10.17
N GLN A 115 11.39 9.55 8.90
CA GLN A 115 12.08 10.36 7.89
C GLN A 115 11.12 10.94 6.84
N ARG A 116 9.95 10.33 6.66
CA ARG A 116 8.94 10.76 5.71
C ARG A 116 8.25 12.05 6.18
N VAL A 117 7.85 12.88 5.23
CA VAL A 117 7.17 14.15 5.51
C VAL A 117 5.67 13.98 5.30
N ASP A 118 4.86 14.33 6.30
CA ASP A 118 3.40 14.38 6.14
C ASP A 118 3.02 15.59 5.27
N VAL A 119 2.36 15.32 4.15
CA VAL A 119 1.87 16.33 3.20
C VAL A 119 0.34 16.28 3.07
N THR A 120 -0.35 15.64 4.02
CA THR A 120 -1.80 15.41 3.96
C THR A 120 -2.58 16.70 3.81
N ASP A 121 -2.25 17.72 4.61
CA ASP A 121 -2.90 19.01 4.55
C ASP A 121 -2.57 19.73 3.24
N GLU A 122 -1.31 19.71 2.80
CA GLU A 122 -0.89 20.33 1.54
C GLU A 122 -1.65 19.74 0.34
N VAL A 123 -1.75 18.41 0.27
CA VAL A 123 -2.48 17.68 -0.79
C VAL A 123 -3.96 18.06 -0.80
N ARG A 124 -4.59 18.17 0.37
CA ARG A 124 -6.04 18.43 0.48
C ARG A 124 -6.41 19.89 0.29
N SER A 125 -5.64 20.82 0.85
CA SER A 125 -5.97 22.24 0.89
C SER A 125 -5.64 22.96 -0.43
N SER A 126 -4.71 22.43 -1.22
CA SER A 126 -4.28 23.04 -2.46
C SER A 126 -5.07 22.52 -3.65
N ASN A 127 -5.88 23.38 -4.28
CA ASN A 127 -6.58 23.04 -5.54
C ASN A 127 -5.61 22.57 -6.64
N ARG A 128 -4.34 22.98 -6.58
CA ARG A 128 -3.30 22.51 -7.52
C ARG A 128 -3.13 20.99 -7.45
N PHE A 129 -3.15 20.40 -6.26
CA PHE A 129 -2.90 18.97 -6.06
C PHE A 129 -4.16 18.12 -6.22
N HIS A 130 -5.32 18.73 -6.51
CA HIS A 130 -6.49 17.98 -6.99
C HIS A 130 -6.30 17.48 -8.42
N ASP A 131 -5.33 18.06 -9.14
CA ASP A 131 -4.86 17.53 -10.42
C ASP A 131 -3.74 16.52 -10.20
N LEU A 132 -4.00 15.28 -10.64
CA LEU A 132 -3.06 14.16 -10.53
C LEU A 132 -1.70 14.47 -11.18
N GLU A 133 -1.66 15.20 -12.30
CA GLU A 133 -0.41 15.49 -13.00
C GLU A 133 0.52 16.39 -12.18
N ASN A 134 -0.05 17.36 -11.46
CA ASN A 134 0.72 18.22 -10.57
C ASN A 134 1.34 17.45 -9.40
N VAL A 135 0.65 16.39 -8.94
CA VAL A 135 1.09 15.53 -7.84
C VAL A 135 2.22 14.62 -8.29
N ILE A 136 2.04 13.96 -9.45
CA ILE A 136 3.07 13.12 -10.08
C ILE A 136 4.32 13.96 -10.37
N SER A 137 4.15 15.15 -10.95
CA SER A 137 5.28 16.04 -11.28
C SER A 137 6.05 16.49 -10.04
N LYS A 138 5.38 16.73 -8.90
CA LYS A 138 6.03 17.22 -7.68
C LYS A 138 6.73 16.11 -6.89
N TRP A 139 6.06 14.97 -6.70
CA TRP A 139 6.53 13.95 -5.77
C TRP A 139 6.85 12.60 -6.42
N GLY A 140 6.19 12.27 -7.54
CA GLY A 140 6.34 10.98 -8.22
C GLY A 140 6.20 9.79 -7.27
N ASP A 141 7.08 8.82 -7.42
CA ASP A 141 7.09 7.57 -6.63
C ASP A 141 7.56 7.74 -5.17
N ARG A 142 7.83 8.97 -4.73
CA ARG A 142 8.08 9.24 -3.31
C ARG A 142 6.81 9.49 -2.53
N LEU A 143 5.71 9.86 -3.19
CA LEU A 143 4.43 10.03 -2.54
C LEU A 143 3.83 8.65 -2.25
N VAL A 144 3.58 8.38 -0.98
CA VAL A 144 2.86 7.20 -0.53
C VAL A 144 1.55 7.58 0.13
N ILE A 145 0.53 6.75 -0.09
CA ILE A 145 -0.79 6.88 0.50
C ILE A 145 -0.92 5.80 1.56
N VAL A 146 -1.24 6.21 2.78
CA VAL A 146 -1.35 5.31 3.93
C VAL A 146 -2.79 5.36 4.43
N ALA A 147 -3.43 4.19 4.54
CA ALA A 147 -4.70 4.09 5.23
C ALA A 147 -4.48 4.18 6.74
N SER A 148 -5.40 4.83 7.45
CA SER A 148 -5.34 4.95 8.90
C SER A 148 -5.18 3.58 9.56
N GLN A 149 -4.52 3.58 10.71
CA GLN A 149 -4.30 2.39 11.51
C GLN A 149 -5.57 1.54 11.71
N LYS A 150 -6.73 2.18 11.88
CA LYS A 150 -8.05 1.52 11.99
C LYS A 150 -8.44 0.74 10.72
N GLU A 151 -8.26 1.33 9.53
CA GLU A 151 -8.66 0.69 8.27
C GLU A 151 -7.71 -0.46 7.91
N ARG A 152 -6.41 -0.31 8.19
CA ARG A 152 -5.43 -1.40 8.06
C ARG A 152 -5.79 -2.57 8.96
N GLN A 153 -6.12 -2.32 10.23
CA GLN A 153 -6.57 -3.36 11.17
C GLN A 153 -7.84 -4.05 10.70
N LYS A 154 -8.82 -3.27 10.26
CA LYS A 154 -10.09 -3.82 9.78
C LYS A 154 -9.90 -4.76 8.60
N LEU A 155 -8.97 -4.44 7.69
CA LEU A 155 -8.63 -5.33 6.58
C LEU A 155 -8.03 -6.65 7.08
N LEU A 156 -7.04 -6.57 7.98
CA LEU A 156 -6.26 -7.74 8.43
C LEU A 156 -7.02 -8.64 9.40
N LEU A 157 -7.79 -8.04 10.30
CA LEU A 157 -8.35 -8.68 11.49
C LEU A 157 -9.89 -8.70 11.51
N GLY A 158 -10.53 -7.92 10.62
CA GLY A 158 -11.95 -7.64 10.72
C GLY A 158 -12.30 -6.81 11.96
N ASP A 159 -13.59 -6.80 12.32
CA ASP A 159 -14.11 -5.98 13.42
C ASP A 159 -14.00 -6.64 14.81
N ARG A 160 -13.38 -7.83 14.92
CA ARG A 160 -13.47 -8.70 16.13
C ARG A 160 -12.18 -8.87 16.92
N CYS A 161 -11.05 -8.34 16.44
CA CYS A 161 -9.75 -8.57 17.07
C CYS A 161 -9.01 -7.22 17.18
N HIS A 162 -8.48 -6.95 18.36
CA HIS A 162 -7.71 -5.74 18.60
C HIS A 162 -6.22 -5.97 18.27
N PRO A 163 -5.48 -4.95 17.83
CA PRO A 163 -4.07 -5.08 17.47
C PRO A 163 -3.20 -5.51 18.65
N GLY A 164 -3.58 -5.09 19.86
CA GLY A 164 -2.91 -5.48 21.10
C GLY A 164 -3.05 -6.98 21.42
N ASP A 165 -3.96 -7.68 20.74
CA ASP A 165 -4.08 -9.15 20.84
C ASP A 165 -2.97 -9.85 20.03
N LEU A 166 -2.22 -9.12 19.20
CA LEU A 166 -1.13 -9.61 18.38
C LEU A 166 0.22 -9.02 18.81
N SER A 167 1.27 -9.81 18.63
CA SER A 167 2.62 -9.26 18.67
C SER A 167 2.84 -8.33 17.46
N VAL A 168 3.68 -7.31 17.63
CA VAL A 168 4.09 -6.40 16.53
C VAL A 168 4.62 -7.20 15.34
N GLY A 169 5.42 -8.25 15.59
CA GLY A 169 5.92 -9.15 14.55
C GLY A 169 4.82 -9.86 13.79
N SER A 170 3.82 -10.39 14.49
CA SER A 170 2.65 -11.05 13.87
C SER A 170 1.84 -10.08 13.01
N TYR A 171 1.63 -8.85 13.49
CA TYR A 171 0.92 -7.82 12.73
C TYR A 171 1.66 -7.46 11.44
N MET A 172 2.98 -7.26 11.50
CA MET A 172 3.80 -6.98 10.32
C MET A 172 3.79 -8.14 9.30
N ILE A 173 3.80 -9.38 9.78
CA ILE A 173 3.66 -10.55 8.91
C ILE A 173 2.29 -10.55 8.21
N LEU A 174 1.21 -10.21 8.92
CA LEU A 174 -0.11 -10.10 8.30
C LEU A 174 -0.17 -8.99 7.24
N GLU A 175 0.47 -7.84 7.45
CA GLU A 175 0.61 -6.81 6.40
C GLU A 175 1.33 -7.35 5.17
N ALA A 176 2.42 -8.12 5.36
CA ALA A 176 3.15 -8.71 4.24
C ALA A 176 2.38 -9.84 3.51
N ILE A 177 1.49 -10.55 4.20
CA ILE A 177 0.64 -11.60 3.59
C ILE A 177 -0.58 -11.00 2.88
N ALA A 178 -1.12 -9.90 3.42
CA ALA A 178 -2.27 -9.23 2.84
C ALA A 178 -1.94 -8.63 1.46
N ARG A 179 -0.67 -8.29 1.23
CA ARG A 179 -0.19 -7.89 -0.08
C ARG A 179 0.16 -9.10 -0.95
#